data_AF-G0N8A5-F1
#
_entry.id   AF-G0N8A5-F1
#
_cell.length_a   1.000
_cell.length_b   1.000
_cell.length_c   1.000
_cell.angle_alpha   90.00
_cell.angle_beta   90.00
_cell.angle_gamma   90.00
#
_symmetry.space_group_name_H-M   'P 1'
#
loop_
_entity.id
_entity.type
_entity.pdbx_description
1 polymer ?
#
loop_
_entity_poly.entity_id
_entity_poly.type
_entity_poly.pdbx_seq_one_letter_code
_entity_poly.pdbx_strand_id
1 'polypeptide(L)'
;MCSENISFFATDEFYAGTLHILTAIEIPVHLFGAFIIVAKTPRKMRTVKGSMLLLHFVGAFVDIYLSFIATPVLTLPVCSGYPLGFSLVLGIPTDVQVYLGISFVGVIAVTILLFFEDRHHRLIHGHGSNGQRNWKRILYVVVHYIITVTFIAPGYMNIPDQKVGREITKKIIPCIPSDVLNRPGYFVLSIVNTVPCLCLAFMFSLVMPQAIYFIGSIFWYLFHTVSKSQTTTRLQKQFFFALCIQIFVPLVVLTFPVLYIVLAIWFDYYNQGATNIALAAIAFHGILSTITMLIVHTPYRNATLSIFRINSKQTGNNSQQIWKTVMGTQAQHSVW
;
A
#
# COMPACT_ATOMS: atom_id res chain seq x y z
N MET A 1 30.72 -3.74 4.74
CA MET A 1 31.85 -4.47 4.12
C MET A 1 31.34 -5.10 2.84
N CYS A 2 32.01 -4.85 1.72
CA CYS A 2 31.59 -5.36 0.42
C CYS A 2 32.02 -6.82 0.23
N SER A 3 31.14 -7.64 -0.32
CA SER A 3 31.48 -9.01 -0.74
C SER A 3 32.13 -9.00 -2.12
N GLU A 4 33.19 -9.78 -2.30
CA GLU A 4 33.94 -9.86 -3.57
C GLU A 4 33.17 -10.58 -4.69
N ASN A 5 32.15 -11.36 -4.35
CA ASN A 5 31.31 -12.07 -5.32
C ASN A 5 29.96 -11.37 -5.52
N ILE A 6 29.65 -11.01 -6.77
CA ILE A 6 28.32 -10.50 -7.13
C ILE A 6 27.33 -11.66 -7.02
N SER A 7 26.49 -11.63 -6.00
CA SER A 7 25.40 -12.58 -5.82
C SER A 7 24.42 -12.52 -7.00
N PHE A 8 23.85 -13.65 -7.42
CA PHE A 8 22.75 -13.68 -8.40
C PHE A 8 21.60 -12.72 -8.00
N PHE A 9 21.31 -12.59 -6.71
CA PHE A 9 20.26 -11.68 -6.23
C PHE A 9 20.56 -10.19 -6.48
N ALA A 10 21.83 -9.84 -6.72
CA ALA A 10 22.26 -8.48 -7.01
C ALA A 10 22.15 -8.11 -8.50
N THR A 11 21.82 -9.06 -9.40
CA THR A 11 21.81 -8.80 -10.85
C THR A 11 20.50 -8.18 -11.34
N ASP A 12 20.61 -7.42 -12.42
CA ASP A 12 19.47 -6.84 -13.15
C ASP A 12 18.52 -7.93 -13.66
N GLU A 13 19.07 -9.03 -14.15
CA GLU A 13 18.31 -10.17 -14.69
C GLU A 13 17.41 -10.79 -13.62
N PHE A 14 17.94 -11.04 -12.43
CA PHE A 14 17.15 -11.54 -11.31
C PHE A 14 16.04 -10.55 -10.94
N TYR A 15 16.41 -9.28 -10.77
CA TYR A 15 15.48 -8.27 -10.24
C TYR A 15 14.37 -7.95 -11.25
N ALA A 16 14.72 -7.59 -12.48
CA ALA A 16 13.74 -7.30 -13.53
C ALA A 16 12.91 -8.53 -13.89
N GLY A 17 13.53 -9.72 -13.97
CA GLY A 17 12.82 -10.97 -14.22
C GLY A 17 11.78 -11.26 -13.13
N THR A 18 12.15 -11.09 -11.86
CA THR A 18 11.21 -11.25 -10.73
C THR A 18 10.06 -10.26 -10.83
N LEU A 19 10.35 -8.98 -11.07
CA LEU A 19 9.30 -7.96 -11.18
C LEU A 19 8.38 -8.18 -12.38
N HIS A 20 8.88 -8.59 -13.54
CA HIS A 20 8.04 -8.92 -14.69
C HIS A 20 7.12 -10.13 -14.44
N ILE A 21 7.61 -11.15 -13.73
CA ILE A 21 6.76 -12.28 -13.30
C ILE A 21 5.66 -11.78 -12.36
N LEU A 22 6.01 -10.90 -11.41
CA LEU A 22 5.02 -10.27 -10.54
C LEU A 22 3.99 -9.48 -11.34
N THR A 23 4.39 -8.64 -12.29
CA THR A 23 3.47 -7.90 -13.18
C THR A 23 2.50 -8.85 -13.90
N ALA A 24 3.00 -9.97 -14.43
CA ALA A 24 2.18 -10.96 -15.13
C ALA A 24 1.10 -11.59 -14.23
N ILE A 25 1.31 -11.63 -12.91
CA ILE A 25 0.35 -12.09 -11.92
C ILE A 25 -0.53 -10.93 -11.41
N GLU A 26 0.06 -9.77 -11.16
CA GLU A 26 -0.58 -8.54 -10.69
C GLU A 26 -1.73 -8.13 -11.62
N ILE A 27 -1.47 -8.06 -12.93
CA ILE A 27 -2.48 -7.64 -13.91
C ILE A 27 -3.78 -8.45 -13.81
N PRO A 28 -3.79 -9.79 -13.96
CA PRO A 28 -5.02 -10.58 -13.86
C PRO A 28 -5.63 -10.52 -12.45
N VAL A 29 -4.81 -10.51 -11.39
CA VAL A 29 -5.31 -10.44 -10.01
C VAL A 29 -6.01 -9.10 -9.74
N HIS A 30 -5.40 -7.97 -10.12
CA HIS A 30 -5.97 -6.64 -9.95
C HIS A 30 -7.20 -6.43 -10.82
N LEU A 31 -7.21 -6.90 -12.07
CA LEU A 31 -8.38 -6.85 -12.94
C LEU A 31 -9.54 -7.66 -12.35
N PHE A 32 -9.26 -8.85 -11.84
CA PHE A 32 -10.28 -9.67 -11.16
C PHE A 32 -10.79 -8.98 -9.88
N GLY A 33 -9.89 -8.41 -9.07
CA GLY A 33 -10.26 -7.61 -7.89
C GLY A 33 -11.18 -6.44 -8.24
N ALA A 34 -10.83 -5.68 -9.28
CA ALA A 34 -11.63 -4.56 -9.77
C ALA A 34 -13.00 -5.05 -10.26
N PHE A 35 -13.05 -6.15 -11.02
CA PHE A 35 -14.29 -6.78 -11.45
C PHE A 35 -15.18 -7.16 -10.27
N ILE A 36 -14.63 -7.79 -9.23
CA ILE A 36 -15.39 -8.18 -8.03
C ILE A 36 -15.95 -6.94 -7.32
N ILE A 37 -15.17 -5.87 -7.15
CA ILE A 37 -15.67 -4.62 -6.58
C ILE A 37 -16.79 -4.04 -7.46
N VAL A 38 -16.62 -3.97 -8.78
CA VAL A 38 -17.61 -3.37 -9.67
C VAL A 38 -18.90 -4.20 -9.74
N ALA A 39 -18.79 -5.51 -9.92
CA ALA A 39 -19.91 -6.38 -10.24
C ALA A 39 -20.56 -7.05 -9.02
N LYS A 40 -19.83 -7.20 -7.89
CA LYS A 40 -20.28 -8.03 -6.76
C LYS A 40 -20.42 -7.27 -5.43
N THR A 41 -20.15 -5.96 -5.37
CA THR A 41 -20.50 -5.16 -4.18
C THR A 41 -22.01 -5.10 -3.96
N PRO A 42 -22.54 -5.59 -2.83
CA PRO A 42 -23.98 -5.61 -2.56
C PRO A 42 -24.53 -4.21 -2.27
N ARG A 43 -25.86 -4.04 -2.40
CA ARG A 43 -26.56 -2.76 -2.13
C ARG A 43 -26.21 -2.16 -0.76
N LYS A 44 -26.04 -3.01 0.27
CA LYS A 44 -25.69 -2.59 1.64
C LYS A 44 -24.28 -1.98 1.77
N MET A 45 -23.39 -2.23 0.80
CA MET A 45 -22.03 -1.68 0.72
C MET A 45 -21.89 -0.66 -0.42
N ARG A 46 -22.99 -0.25 -1.06
CA ARG A 46 -22.94 0.64 -2.24
C ARG A 46 -22.27 1.98 -1.94
N THR A 47 -22.45 2.49 -0.72
CA THR A 47 -21.92 3.79 -0.29
C THR A 47 -20.40 3.85 -0.19
N VAL A 48 -19.74 2.71 0.06
CA VAL A 48 -18.28 2.60 0.17
C VAL A 48 -17.63 1.99 -1.08
N LYS A 49 -18.44 1.54 -2.05
CA LYS A 49 -17.96 0.96 -3.30
C LYS A 49 -16.97 1.86 -4.04
N GLY A 50 -17.30 3.15 -4.15
CA GLY A 50 -16.46 4.11 -4.87
C GLY A 50 -15.09 4.33 -4.23
N SER A 51 -15.04 4.46 -2.91
CA SER A 51 -13.77 4.62 -2.19
C SER A 51 -12.95 3.32 -2.18
N MET A 52 -13.59 2.15 -2.09
CA MET A 52 -12.91 0.86 -2.25
C MET A 52 -12.32 0.69 -3.65
N LEU A 53 -13.06 1.09 -4.69
CA LEU A 53 -12.59 1.02 -6.07
C LEU A 53 -11.42 1.99 -6.32
N LEU A 54 -11.50 3.21 -5.80
CA LEU A 54 -10.41 4.19 -5.90
C LEU A 54 -9.13 3.66 -5.22
N LEU A 55 -9.26 3.14 -3.99
CA LEU A 55 -8.13 2.56 -3.27
C LEU A 55 -7.50 1.40 -4.05
N HIS A 56 -8.32 0.50 -4.61
CA HIS A 56 -7.85 -0.62 -5.42
C HIS A 56 -7.15 -0.16 -6.70
N PHE A 57 -7.74 0.82 -7.40
CA PHE A 57 -7.18 1.35 -8.64
C PHE A 57 -5.84 2.06 -8.41
N VAL A 58 -5.76 2.92 -7.39
CA VAL A 58 -4.51 3.62 -7.03
C VAL A 58 -3.45 2.59 -6.66
N GLY A 59 -3.77 1.61 -5.81
CA GLY A 59 -2.83 0.55 -5.43
C GLY A 59 -2.30 -0.22 -6.65
N ALA A 60 -3.21 -0.76 -7.47
CA ALA A 60 -2.84 -1.51 -8.67
C ALA A 60 -2.00 -0.70 -9.66
N PHE A 61 -2.27 0.61 -9.78
CA PHE A 61 -1.45 1.49 -10.62
C PHE A 61 -0.04 1.66 -10.07
N VAL A 62 0.12 1.85 -8.75
CA VAL A 62 1.45 1.94 -8.11
C VAL A 62 2.21 0.62 -8.25
N ASP A 63 1.53 -0.50 -8.09
CA ASP A 63 2.13 -1.84 -8.23
C ASP A 63 2.70 -2.02 -9.65
N ILE A 64 1.89 -1.77 -10.69
CA ILE A 64 2.32 -1.83 -12.09
C ILE A 64 3.42 -0.80 -12.39
N TYR A 65 3.34 0.39 -11.79
CA TYR A 65 4.37 1.41 -11.95
C TYR A 65 5.73 0.91 -11.45
N LEU A 66 5.76 0.31 -10.26
CA LEU A 66 6.98 -0.20 -9.65
C LEU A 66 7.48 -1.49 -10.29
N SER A 67 6.60 -2.39 -10.72
CA SER A 67 6.98 -3.70 -11.26
C SER A 67 7.34 -3.65 -12.75
N PHE A 68 6.70 -2.78 -13.53
CA PHE A 68 6.82 -2.77 -15.00
C PHE A 68 7.26 -1.43 -15.61
N ILE A 69 6.66 -0.31 -15.19
CA ILE A 69 6.92 0.98 -15.86
C ILE A 69 8.31 1.51 -15.47
N ALA A 70 8.56 1.70 -14.19
CA ALA A 70 9.81 2.22 -13.67
C ALA A 70 10.83 1.10 -13.42
N THR A 71 10.40 0.00 -12.77
CA THR A 71 11.27 -1.10 -12.31
C THR A 71 12.55 -0.53 -11.67
N PRO A 72 12.44 0.28 -10.60
CA PRO A 72 13.54 1.10 -10.12
C PRO A 72 14.54 0.27 -9.31
N VAL A 73 15.79 0.25 -9.73
CA VAL A 73 16.90 -0.31 -8.94
C VAL A 73 17.44 0.79 -8.03
N LEU A 74 17.42 0.57 -6.72
CA LEU A 74 18.03 1.48 -5.74
C LEU A 74 19.44 1.05 -5.37
N THR A 75 20.32 2.03 -5.14
CA THR A 75 21.71 1.85 -4.71
C THR A 75 21.92 2.50 -3.33
N LEU A 76 21.44 1.84 -2.28
CA LEU A 76 21.55 2.32 -0.89
C LEU A 76 23.01 2.22 -0.37
N PRO A 77 23.46 3.03 0.60
CA PRO A 77 22.71 4.03 1.36
C PRO A 77 22.51 5.36 0.62
N VAL A 78 23.18 5.58 -0.51
CA VAL A 78 22.99 6.80 -1.31
C VAL A 78 21.59 6.76 -1.92
N CYS A 79 20.82 7.84 -1.85
CA CYS A 79 19.53 7.90 -2.54
C CYS A 79 19.77 8.08 -4.04
N SER A 80 20.11 6.98 -4.71
CA SER A 80 20.48 6.91 -6.12
C SER A 80 20.04 5.58 -6.71
N GLY A 81 20.04 5.49 -8.04
CA GLY A 81 19.56 4.31 -8.73
C GLY A 81 19.35 4.53 -10.21
N TYR A 82 18.74 3.55 -10.87
CA TYR A 82 18.41 3.59 -12.29
C TYR A 82 17.15 2.75 -12.56
N PRO A 83 16.36 3.10 -13.59
CA PRO A 83 15.22 2.30 -13.97
C PRO A 83 15.65 1.13 -14.86
N LEU A 84 14.91 0.02 -14.80
CA LEU A 84 15.00 -1.09 -15.76
C LEU A 84 13.72 -1.31 -16.56
N GLY A 85 12.68 -0.52 -16.27
CA GLY A 85 11.34 -0.76 -16.77
C GLY A 85 11.08 -0.22 -18.18
N PHE A 86 9.84 -0.35 -18.61
CA PHE A 86 9.38 0.10 -19.94
C PHE A 86 9.56 1.60 -20.18
N SER A 87 9.66 2.40 -19.12
CA SER A 87 9.98 3.83 -19.17
C SER A 87 11.28 4.17 -19.90
N LEU A 88 12.28 3.27 -19.89
CA LEU A 88 13.51 3.43 -20.66
C LEU A 88 13.23 3.45 -22.17
N VAL A 89 12.33 2.58 -22.64
CA VAL A 89 11.93 2.50 -24.05
C VAL A 89 11.19 3.77 -24.48
N LEU A 90 10.41 4.33 -23.56
CA LEU A 90 9.69 5.59 -23.76
C LEU A 90 10.59 6.83 -23.65
N GLY A 91 11.85 6.68 -23.25
CA GLY A 91 12.78 7.79 -23.06
C GLY A 91 12.39 8.74 -21.92
N ILE A 92 11.63 8.28 -20.93
CA ILE A 92 11.19 9.13 -19.81
C ILE A 92 12.41 9.44 -18.92
N PRO A 93 12.71 10.72 -18.65
CA PRO A 93 13.82 11.10 -17.78
C PRO A 93 13.71 10.48 -16.37
N THR A 94 14.81 9.95 -15.84
CA THR A 94 14.81 9.21 -14.57
C THR A 94 14.46 10.09 -13.37
N ASP A 95 14.87 11.36 -13.37
CA ASP A 95 14.49 12.34 -12.36
C ASP A 95 12.96 12.49 -12.26
N VAL A 96 12.26 12.55 -13.39
CA VAL A 96 10.80 12.57 -13.44
C VAL A 96 10.21 11.28 -12.88
N GLN A 97 10.78 10.12 -13.23
CA GLN A 97 10.32 8.82 -12.72
C GLN A 97 10.48 8.69 -11.20
N VAL A 98 11.61 9.15 -10.65
CA VAL A 98 11.84 9.14 -9.20
C VAL A 98 10.86 10.08 -8.51
N TYR A 99 10.58 11.25 -9.08
CA TYR A 99 9.62 12.21 -8.53
C TYR A 99 8.21 11.61 -8.47
N LEU A 100 7.77 11.02 -9.59
CA LEU A 100 6.47 10.36 -9.68
C LEU A 100 6.37 9.16 -8.74
N GLY A 101 7.42 8.32 -8.67
CA GLY A 101 7.45 7.16 -7.78
C GLY A 101 7.28 7.54 -6.31
N ILE A 102 8.01 8.55 -5.84
CA ILE A 102 7.88 9.05 -4.46
C ILE A 102 6.52 9.72 -4.23
N SER A 103 6.02 10.47 -5.22
CA SER A 103 4.69 11.08 -5.16
C SER A 103 3.59 10.02 -5.04
N PHE A 104 3.69 8.91 -5.77
CA PHE A 104 2.74 7.81 -5.72
C PHE A 104 2.66 7.14 -4.34
N VAL A 105 3.77 7.05 -3.61
CA VAL A 105 3.77 6.63 -2.19
C VAL A 105 2.89 7.58 -1.35
N GLY A 106 2.99 8.88 -1.58
CA GLY A 106 2.09 9.87 -0.96
C GLY A 106 0.63 9.67 -1.37
N VAL A 107 0.37 9.45 -2.67
CA VAL A 107 -0.97 9.26 -3.23
C VAL A 107 -1.65 8.05 -2.59
N ILE A 108 -0.98 6.90 -2.46
CA ILE A 108 -1.58 5.72 -1.82
C ILE A 108 -1.83 5.96 -0.32
N ALA A 109 -0.90 6.60 0.40
CA ALA A 109 -1.06 6.92 1.82
C ALA A 109 -2.27 7.84 2.07
N VAL A 110 -2.40 8.91 1.28
CA VAL A 110 -3.57 9.80 1.33
C VAL A 110 -4.84 9.09 0.90
N THR A 111 -4.79 8.20 -0.10
CA THR A 111 -5.97 7.44 -0.52
C THR A 111 -6.49 6.53 0.60
N ILE A 112 -5.60 5.91 1.39
CA ILE A 112 -5.96 5.14 2.59
C ILE A 112 -6.56 6.06 3.67
N LEU A 113 -5.97 7.24 3.90
CA LEU A 113 -6.49 8.22 4.85
C LEU A 113 -7.93 8.64 4.48
N LEU A 114 -8.13 9.05 3.23
CA LEU A 114 -9.43 9.47 2.70
C LEU A 114 -10.45 8.33 2.68
N PHE A 115 -9.99 7.09 2.54
CA PHE A 115 -10.83 5.91 2.66
C PHE A 115 -11.46 5.80 4.06
N PHE A 116 -10.65 5.96 5.12
CA PHE A 116 -11.15 5.93 6.50
C PHE A 116 -11.91 7.20 6.87
N GLU A 117 -11.51 8.38 6.36
CA GLU A 117 -12.27 9.62 6.53
C GLU A 117 -13.70 9.49 5.96
N ASP A 118 -13.82 8.96 4.75
CA ASP A 118 -15.14 8.81 4.10
C ASP A 118 -16.00 7.80 4.84
N ARG A 119 -15.38 6.71 5.34
CA ARG A 119 -16.05 5.72 6.18
C ARG A 119 -16.55 6.34 7.48
N HIS A 120 -15.71 7.11 8.16
CA HIS A 120 -16.04 7.81 9.39
C HIS A 120 -17.21 8.78 9.18
N HIS A 121 -17.12 9.62 8.15
CA HIS A 121 -18.15 10.61 7.84
C HIS A 121 -19.52 9.97 7.61
N ARG A 122 -19.59 8.93 6.78
CA ARG A 122 -20.85 8.21 6.47
C ARG A 122 -21.42 7.47 7.69
N LEU A 123 -20.56 6.99 8.56
CA LEU A 123 -20.98 6.28 9.76
C LEU A 123 -21.67 7.22 10.75
N ILE A 124 -21.11 8.43 10.93
CA ILE A 124 -21.63 9.44 11.87
C ILE A 124 -22.87 10.15 11.31
N HIS A 125 -22.81 10.63 10.07
CA HIS A 125 -23.87 11.47 9.47
C HIS A 125 -24.95 10.65 8.74
N GLY A 126 -24.81 9.33 8.69
CA GLY A 126 -25.74 8.42 8.04
C GLY A 126 -25.85 8.63 6.52
N HIS A 127 -26.99 8.25 5.95
CA HIS A 127 -27.31 8.40 4.53
C HIS A 127 -27.95 9.77 4.21
N GLY A 128 -27.98 10.70 5.17
CA GLY A 128 -28.71 11.97 5.07
C GLY A 128 -28.04 13.03 4.18
N SER A 129 -26.72 12.93 3.97
CA SER A 129 -26.12 13.57 2.78
C SER A 129 -26.40 12.62 1.62
N ASN A 130 -26.97 13.10 0.51
CA ASN A 130 -27.20 12.32 -0.71
C ASN A 130 -25.90 11.84 -1.41
N GLY A 131 -24.87 11.46 -0.65
CA GLY A 131 -23.53 11.15 -1.13
C GLY A 131 -22.71 12.37 -1.52
N GLN A 132 -23.28 13.58 -1.49
CA GLN A 132 -22.57 14.81 -1.85
C GLN A 132 -21.59 15.21 -0.75
N ARG A 133 -20.33 15.44 -1.15
CA ARG A 133 -19.28 15.96 -0.26
C ARG A 133 -19.50 17.46 -0.06
N ASN A 134 -19.55 17.90 1.19
CA ASN A 134 -19.49 19.32 1.52
C ASN A 134 -18.20 19.93 0.94
N TRP A 135 -18.25 21.19 0.48
CA TRP A 135 -17.10 21.97 0.03
C TRP A 135 -15.86 21.82 0.94
N LYS A 136 -16.03 21.86 2.26
CA LYS A 136 -14.91 21.67 3.21
C LYS A 136 -14.20 20.32 3.05
N ARG A 137 -14.95 19.25 2.78
CA ARG A 137 -14.40 17.90 2.52
C ARG A 137 -13.76 17.82 1.14
N ILE A 138 -14.32 18.50 0.14
CA ILE A 138 -13.69 18.60 -1.19
C ILE A 138 -12.34 19.31 -1.07
N LEU A 139 -12.30 20.45 -0.38
CA LEU A 139 -11.08 21.18 -0.10
C LEU A 139 -10.06 20.31 0.65
N TYR A 140 -10.49 19.60 1.70
CA TYR A 140 -9.64 18.67 2.43
C TYR A 140 -9.01 17.60 1.50
N VAL A 141 -9.80 16.98 0.61
CA VAL A 141 -9.31 15.99 -0.36
C VAL A 141 -8.31 16.62 -1.34
N VAL A 142 -8.64 17.78 -1.91
CA VAL A 142 -7.79 18.47 -2.88
C VAL A 142 -6.45 18.87 -2.25
N VAL A 143 -6.47 19.46 -1.06
CA VAL A 143 -5.25 19.86 -0.34
C VAL A 143 -4.36 18.64 -0.07
N HIS A 144 -4.93 17.53 0.39
CA HIS A 144 -4.13 16.33 0.65
C HIS A 144 -3.49 15.79 -0.63
N TYR A 145 -4.21 15.71 -1.74
CA TYR A 145 -3.62 15.26 -3.00
C TYR A 145 -2.58 16.25 -3.57
N ILE A 146 -2.77 17.56 -3.41
CA ILE A 146 -1.72 18.54 -3.77
C ILE A 146 -0.45 18.26 -2.97
N ILE A 147 -0.58 18.05 -1.66
CA ILE A 147 0.55 17.72 -0.78
C ILE A 147 1.27 16.45 -1.27
N THR A 148 0.55 15.41 -1.72
CA THR A 148 1.19 14.18 -2.23
C THR A 148 2.11 14.38 -3.42
N VAL A 149 1.86 15.41 -4.24
CA VAL A 149 2.71 15.73 -5.38
C VAL A 149 3.82 16.69 -4.95
N THR A 150 3.54 17.64 -4.07
CA THR A 150 4.51 18.70 -3.74
C THR A 150 5.49 18.35 -2.61
N PHE A 151 5.20 17.36 -1.76
CA PHE A 151 5.97 17.16 -0.52
C PHE A 151 7.45 16.84 -0.75
N ILE A 152 7.80 16.18 -1.86
CA ILE A 152 9.17 15.80 -2.19
C ILE A 152 9.95 16.91 -2.90
N ALA A 153 9.27 17.98 -3.34
CA ALA A 153 9.89 19.09 -4.07
C ALA A 153 11.12 19.69 -3.38
N PRO A 154 11.18 19.87 -2.04
CA PRO A 154 12.40 20.37 -1.38
C PRO A 154 13.63 19.48 -1.60
N GLY A 155 13.44 18.16 -1.73
CA GLY A 155 14.53 17.23 -2.07
C GLY A 155 15.07 17.43 -3.49
N TYR A 156 14.25 17.95 -4.40
CA TYR A 156 14.63 18.25 -5.78
C TYR A 156 15.35 19.59 -5.94
N MET A 157 15.13 20.52 -5.01
CA MET A 157 15.77 21.84 -5.05
C MET A 157 17.29 21.78 -4.77
N ASN A 158 17.78 20.67 -4.21
CA ASN A 158 19.18 20.48 -3.80
C ASN A 158 19.80 19.22 -4.40
N ILE A 159 19.35 18.80 -5.60
CA ILE A 159 19.95 17.66 -6.30
C ILE A 159 21.41 17.99 -6.66
N PRO A 160 22.36 17.09 -6.38
CA PRO A 160 23.76 17.31 -6.75
C PRO A 160 23.95 17.29 -8.28
N ASP A 161 25.00 17.94 -8.76
CA ASP A 161 25.51 17.68 -10.11
C ASP A 161 25.71 16.17 -10.29
N GLN A 162 25.20 15.61 -11.38
CA GLN A 162 25.11 14.16 -11.55
C GLN A 162 26.49 13.51 -11.75
N LYS A 163 27.48 14.23 -12.29
CA LYS A 163 28.85 13.70 -12.42
C LYS A 163 29.50 13.63 -11.04
N VAL A 164 29.45 14.73 -10.29
CA VAL A 164 29.96 14.81 -8.92
C VAL A 164 29.25 13.80 -8.01
N GLY A 165 27.94 13.66 -8.15
CA GLY A 165 27.13 12.70 -7.39
C GLY A 165 27.58 11.26 -7.61
N ARG A 166 27.80 10.84 -8.86
CA ARG A 166 28.29 9.48 -9.17
C ARG A 166 29.69 9.23 -8.62
N GLU A 167 30.59 10.21 -8.69
CA GLU A 167 31.92 10.11 -8.10
C GLU A 167 31.87 9.95 -6.58
N ILE A 168 31.00 10.71 -5.92
CA ILE A 168 30.80 10.60 -4.48
C ILE A 168 30.14 9.25 -4.13
N THR A 169 29.17 8.77 -4.91
CA THR A 169 28.61 7.41 -4.73
C THR A 169 29.70 6.35 -4.80
N LYS A 170 30.64 6.46 -5.76
CA LYS A 170 31.78 5.54 -5.86
C LYS A 170 32.71 5.60 -4.65
N LYS A 171 32.85 6.77 -4.02
CA LYS A 171 33.64 6.94 -2.78
C LYS A 171 32.92 6.35 -1.56
N ILE A 172 31.61 6.54 -1.44
CA ILE A 172 30.78 5.99 -0.35
C ILE A 172 30.68 4.47 -0.48
N ILE A 173 30.58 3.95 -1.70
CA ILE A 173 30.44 2.53 -2.01
C ILE A 173 31.61 2.09 -2.92
N PRO A 174 32.84 1.91 -2.39
CA PRO A 174 34.01 1.60 -3.22
C PRO A 174 33.85 0.37 -4.12
N CYS A 175 33.07 -0.60 -3.66
CA CYS A 175 32.82 -1.86 -4.37
C CYS A 175 31.71 -1.83 -5.41
N ILE A 176 30.99 -0.70 -5.58
CA ILE A 176 29.99 -0.64 -6.64
C ILE A 176 30.68 -0.80 -8.00
N PRO A 177 30.23 -1.73 -8.87
CA PRO A 177 30.82 -1.88 -10.19
C PRO A 177 30.69 -0.58 -11.00
N SER A 178 31.76 -0.19 -11.71
CA SER A 178 31.78 1.10 -12.43
C SER A 178 30.78 1.13 -13.59
N ASP A 179 30.44 -0.03 -14.15
CA ASP A 179 29.41 -0.14 -15.19
C ASP A 179 28.02 0.23 -14.66
N VAL A 180 27.72 -0.03 -13.37
CA VAL A 180 26.44 0.35 -12.73
C VAL A 180 26.24 1.86 -12.75
N LEU A 181 27.28 2.63 -12.41
CA LEU A 181 27.24 4.11 -12.41
C LEU A 181 27.14 4.69 -13.83
N ASN A 182 27.47 3.89 -14.84
CA ASN A 182 27.39 4.26 -16.26
C ASN A 182 26.11 3.73 -16.93
N ARG A 183 25.22 3.05 -16.19
CA ARG A 183 23.94 2.57 -16.73
C ARG A 183 23.10 3.74 -17.25
N PRO A 184 22.34 3.54 -18.34
CA PRO A 184 21.38 4.54 -18.81
C PRO A 184 20.42 4.94 -17.68
N GLY A 185 20.26 6.25 -17.48
CA GLY A 185 19.36 6.77 -16.45
C GLY A 185 19.87 6.66 -15.02
N TYR A 186 21.15 6.32 -14.77
CA TYR A 186 21.68 6.39 -13.40
C TYR A 186 21.56 7.81 -12.84
N PHE A 187 20.82 7.94 -11.75
CA PHE A 187 20.41 9.19 -11.16
C PHE A 187 20.71 9.22 -9.67
N VAL A 188 21.29 10.31 -9.20
CA VAL A 188 21.57 10.58 -7.79
C VAL A 188 20.61 11.66 -7.33
N LEU A 189 19.61 11.27 -6.54
CA LEU A 189 18.67 12.21 -5.91
C LEU A 189 19.37 12.97 -4.79
N SER A 190 20.12 12.27 -3.95
CA SER A 190 20.73 12.83 -2.76
C SER A 190 21.93 12.03 -2.28
N ILE A 191 22.98 12.75 -1.90
CA ILE A 191 24.18 12.23 -1.22
C ILE A 191 24.02 12.35 0.30
N VAL A 192 23.38 13.44 0.76
CA VAL A 192 23.06 13.69 2.16
C VAL A 192 21.55 13.59 2.34
N ASN A 193 21.10 12.44 2.80
CA ASN A 193 19.69 12.04 2.75
C ASN A 193 18.75 12.79 3.72
N THR A 194 19.26 13.77 4.47
CA THR A 194 18.49 14.54 5.46
C THR A 194 17.23 15.17 4.86
N VAL A 195 17.33 15.86 3.72
CA VAL A 195 16.17 16.56 3.14
C VAL A 195 15.09 15.59 2.64
N PRO A 196 15.39 14.56 1.82
CA PRO A 196 14.40 13.54 1.46
C PRO A 196 13.79 12.83 2.68
N CYS A 197 14.60 12.51 3.69
CA CYS A 197 14.10 11.90 4.94
C CYS A 197 13.13 12.82 5.69
N LEU A 198 13.42 14.13 5.77
CA LEU A 198 12.51 15.11 6.36
C LEU A 198 11.20 15.25 5.58
N CYS A 199 11.25 15.19 4.24
CA CYS A 199 10.05 15.20 3.39
C CYS A 199 9.15 13.98 3.67
N LEU A 200 9.75 12.79 3.78
CA LEU A 200 9.03 11.56 4.13
C LEU A 200 8.48 11.59 5.56
N ALA A 201 9.27 12.09 6.52
CA ALA A 201 8.84 12.26 7.91
C ALA A 201 7.69 13.27 8.04
N PHE A 202 7.72 14.36 7.28
CA PHE A 202 6.61 15.30 7.17
C PHE A 202 5.33 14.60 6.68
N MET A 203 5.41 13.85 5.58
CA MET A 203 4.24 13.11 5.08
C MET A 203 3.71 12.10 6.09
N PHE A 204 4.59 11.35 6.73
CA PHE A 204 4.21 10.38 7.75
C PHE A 204 3.53 11.06 8.95
N SER A 205 4.11 12.14 9.46
CA SER A 205 3.54 12.90 10.58
C SER A 205 2.23 13.60 10.23
N LEU A 206 2.01 13.94 8.96
CA LEU A 206 0.73 14.49 8.50
C LEU A 206 -0.35 13.41 8.42
N VAL A 207 -0.05 12.27 7.82
CA VAL A 207 -1.05 11.24 7.47
C VAL A 207 -1.39 10.33 8.66
N MET A 208 -0.38 9.85 9.39
CA MET A 208 -0.59 8.80 10.41
C MET A 208 -1.47 9.22 11.58
N PRO A 209 -1.29 10.41 12.21
CA PRO A 209 -2.17 10.84 13.29
C PRO A 209 -3.63 10.97 12.86
N GLN A 210 -3.89 11.43 11.64
CA GLN A 210 -5.24 11.53 11.09
C GLN A 210 -5.85 10.16 10.82
N ALA A 211 -5.07 9.21 10.29
CA ALA A 211 -5.53 7.84 10.09
C ALA A 211 -5.89 7.17 11.42
N ILE A 212 -5.03 7.32 12.44
CA ILE A 212 -5.29 6.84 13.81
C ILE A 212 -6.56 7.47 14.37
N TYR A 213 -6.73 8.79 14.21
CA TYR A 213 -7.94 9.49 14.65
C TYR A 213 -9.21 8.92 14.00
N PHE A 214 -9.26 8.78 12.68
CA PHE A 214 -10.45 8.28 11.99
C PHE A 214 -10.76 6.82 12.36
N ILE A 215 -9.74 5.96 12.39
CA ILE A 215 -9.91 4.55 12.79
C ILE A 215 -10.40 4.46 14.24
N GLY A 216 -9.77 5.21 15.14
CA GLY A 216 -10.15 5.26 16.56
C GLY A 216 -11.57 5.81 16.77
N SER A 217 -11.96 6.86 16.05
CA SER A 217 -13.30 7.43 16.11
C SER A 217 -14.37 6.47 15.58
N ILE A 218 -14.09 5.78 14.46
CA ILE A 218 -14.99 4.72 13.95
C ILE A 218 -15.15 3.60 14.99
N PHE A 219 -14.05 3.16 15.60
CA PHE A 219 -14.07 2.15 16.64
C PHE A 219 -14.92 2.62 17.83
N TRP A 220 -14.67 3.82 18.35
CA TRP A 220 -15.42 4.37 19.46
C TRP A 220 -16.92 4.43 19.16
N TYR A 221 -17.30 4.98 17.99
CA TYR A 221 -18.70 5.08 17.57
C TYR A 221 -19.38 3.71 17.52
N LEU A 222 -18.76 2.71 16.87
CA LEU A 222 -19.34 1.37 16.68
C LEU A 222 -19.53 0.60 17.99
N PHE A 223 -18.72 0.90 19.01
CA PHE A 223 -18.73 0.16 20.27
C PHE A 223 -19.47 0.87 21.40
N HIS A 224 -19.56 2.21 21.39
CA HIS A 224 -20.08 2.98 22.52
C HIS A 224 -21.28 3.87 22.20
N THR A 225 -21.52 4.25 20.94
CA THR A 225 -22.54 5.28 20.62
C THR A 225 -23.83 4.71 20.04
N VAL A 226 -23.79 3.61 19.29
CA VAL A 226 -24.93 3.21 18.45
C VAL A 226 -26.03 2.45 19.21
N SER A 227 -27.22 3.05 19.33
CA SER A 227 -28.48 2.36 19.71
C SER A 227 -29.21 1.75 18.49
N LYS A 228 -28.48 1.03 17.63
CA LYS A 228 -29.08 0.29 16.50
C LYS A 228 -29.39 -1.16 16.90
N SER A 229 -30.25 -1.81 16.11
CA SER A 229 -30.55 -3.24 16.29
C SER A 229 -29.25 -4.07 16.34
N GLN A 230 -29.23 -5.10 17.19
CA GLN A 230 -28.06 -5.95 17.40
C GLN A 230 -27.47 -6.49 16.08
N THR A 231 -28.33 -6.89 15.15
CA THR A 231 -27.93 -7.37 13.83
C THR A 231 -27.20 -6.31 13.01
N THR A 232 -27.68 -5.05 13.01
CA THR A 232 -27.06 -3.96 12.25
C THR A 232 -25.70 -3.61 12.83
N THR A 233 -25.60 -3.51 14.15
CA THR A 233 -24.34 -3.24 14.85
C THR A 233 -23.31 -4.33 14.58
N ARG A 234 -23.71 -5.61 14.64
CA ARG A 234 -22.83 -6.75 14.30
C ARG A 234 -22.28 -6.65 12.87
N LEU A 235 -23.14 -6.34 11.89
CA LEU A 235 -22.72 -6.21 10.49
C LEU A 235 -21.76 -5.03 10.27
N GLN A 236 -22.00 -3.88 10.91
CA GLN A 236 -21.11 -2.72 10.80
C GLN A 236 -19.73 -2.97 11.43
N LYS A 237 -19.68 -3.67 12.57
CA LYS A 237 -18.43 -4.09 13.22
C LYS A 237 -17.64 -5.06 12.35
N GLN A 238 -18.29 -6.13 11.86
CA GLN A 238 -17.65 -7.10 10.96
C GLN A 238 -17.09 -6.43 9.69
N PHE A 239 -17.87 -5.54 9.08
CA PHE A 239 -17.42 -4.80 7.90
C PHE A 239 -16.22 -3.90 8.22
N PHE A 240 -16.24 -3.17 9.35
CA PHE A 240 -15.11 -2.34 9.75
C PHE A 240 -13.83 -3.15 10.01
N PHE A 241 -13.93 -4.29 10.71
CA PHE A 241 -12.78 -5.18 10.90
C PHE A 241 -12.23 -5.69 9.56
N ALA A 242 -13.10 -6.07 8.62
CA ALA A 242 -12.67 -6.47 7.29
C ALA A 242 -11.91 -5.34 6.56
N LEU A 243 -12.36 -4.09 6.69
CA LEU A 243 -11.63 -2.93 6.15
C LEU A 243 -10.25 -2.74 6.82
N CYS A 244 -10.17 -2.85 8.14
CA CYS A 244 -8.89 -2.75 8.84
C CYS A 244 -7.93 -3.86 8.41
N ILE A 245 -8.41 -5.11 8.31
CA ILE A 245 -7.57 -6.25 7.89
C ILE A 245 -7.11 -6.07 6.44
N GLN A 246 -7.99 -5.60 5.54
CA GLN A 246 -7.65 -5.32 4.13
C GLN A 246 -6.44 -4.38 4.00
N ILE A 247 -6.31 -3.39 4.88
CA ILE A 247 -5.19 -2.44 4.88
C ILE A 247 -4.00 -2.97 5.67
N PHE A 248 -4.26 -3.54 6.85
CA PHE A 248 -3.20 -3.89 7.80
C PHE A 248 -2.35 -5.07 7.34
N VAL A 249 -2.96 -6.12 6.77
CA VAL A 249 -2.21 -7.33 6.36
C VAL A 249 -1.13 -7.01 5.32
N PRO A 250 -1.41 -6.26 4.23
CA PRO A 250 -0.37 -5.84 3.28
C PRO A 250 0.69 -4.92 3.92
N LEU A 251 0.29 -4.01 4.82
CA LEU A 251 1.23 -3.11 5.50
C LEU A 251 2.21 -3.83 6.42
N VAL A 252 1.78 -4.90 7.10
CA VAL A 252 2.69 -5.71 7.92
C VAL A 252 3.79 -6.32 7.05
N VAL A 253 3.46 -6.83 5.87
CA VAL A 253 4.45 -7.38 4.94
C VAL A 253 5.42 -6.31 4.43
N LEU A 254 4.95 -5.07 4.23
CA LEU A 254 5.81 -3.94 3.88
C LEU A 254 6.75 -3.48 4.99
N THR A 255 6.46 -3.82 6.26
CA THR A 255 7.27 -3.37 7.41
C THR A 255 8.72 -3.83 7.29
N PHE A 256 8.96 -5.09 6.94
CA PHE A 256 10.30 -5.66 6.85
C PHE A 256 11.18 -5.02 5.76
N PRO A 257 10.75 -4.92 4.48
CA PRO A 257 11.57 -4.28 3.45
C PRO A 257 11.76 -2.78 3.70
N VAL A 258 10.76 -2.06 4.21
CA VAL A 258 10.90 -0.64 4.57
C VAL A 258 11.89 -0.47 5.72
N LEU A 259 11.81 -1.31 6.76
CA LEU A 259 12.76 -1.29 7.86
C LEU A 259 14.17 -1.57 7.36
N TYR A 260 14.36 -2.55 6.48
CA TYR A 260 15.66 -2.80 5.85
C TYR A 260 16.19 -1.55 5.14
N ILE A 261 15.39 -0.87 4.31
CA ILE A 261 15.81 0.35 3.59
C ILE A 261 16.23 1.44 4.57
N VAL A 262 15.44 1.68 5.63
CA VAL A 262 15.74 2.69 6.65
C VAL A 262 17.04 2.35 7.38
N LEU A 263 17.21 1.10 7.81
CA LEU A 263 18.44 0.67 8.50
C LEU A 263 19.66 0.68 7.56
N ALA A 264 19.47 0.35 6.28
CA ALA A 264 20.53 0.42 5.28
C ALA A 264 21.04 1.84 5.10
N ILE A 265 20.12 2.83 5.05
CA ILE A 265 20.48 4.25 5.01
C ILE A 265 21.12 4.70 6.33
N TRP A 266 20.55 4.30 7.48
CA TRP A 266 21.02 4.77 8.79
C TRP A 266 22.41 4.24 9.18
N PHE A 267 22.72 3.00 8.80
CA PHE A 267 24.00 2.35 9.10
C PHE A 267 25.00 2.41 7.93
N ASP A 268 24.72 3.20 6.90
CA ASP A 268 25.52 3.28 5.67
C ASP A 268 25.85 1.89 5.07
N TYR A 269 24.86 1.00 5.08
CA TYR A 269 25.02 -0.40 4.70
C TYR A 269 24.59 -0.65 3.25
N TYR A 270 25.58 -0.99 2.41
CA TYR A 270 25.35 -1.43 1.03
C TYR A 270 25.24 -2.95 0.92
N ASN A 271 24.13 -3.42 0.34
CA ASN A 271 23.96 -4.79 -0.14
C ASN A 271 22.91 -4.80 -1.26
N GLN A 272 23.37 -4.88 -2.51
CA GLN A 272 22.48 -4.78 -3.67
C GLN A 272 21.48 -5.95 -3.74
N GLY A 273 21.90 -7.18 -3.40
CA GLY A 273 21.01 -8.33 -3.40
C GLY A 273 19.87 -8.20 -2.38
N ALA A 274 20.19 -7.77 -1.16
CA ALA A 274 19.19 -7.51 -0.14
C ALA A 274 18.28 -6.33 -0.51
N THR A 275 18.82 -5.29 -1.17
CA THR A 275 18.04 -4.15 -1.68
C THR A 275 17.06 -4.60 -2.77
N ASN A 276 17.50 -5.41 -3.73
CA ASN A 276 16.65 -5.96 -4.78
C ASN A 276 15.54 -6.85 -4.19
N ILE A 277 15.86 -7.71 -3.21
CA ILE A 277 14.87 -8.54 -2.51
C ILE A 277 13.85 -7.66 -1.76
N ALA A 278 14.31 -6.61 -1.07
CA ALA A 278 13.43 -5.69 -0.35
C ALA A 278 12.46 -4.98 -1.31
N LEU A 279 12.94 -4.51 -2.46
CA LEU A 279 12.08 -3.88 -3.47
C LEU A 279 11.13 -4.87 -4.15
N ALA A 280 11.56 -6.11 -4.40
CA ALA A 280 10.68 -7.15 -4.91
C ALA A 280 9.58 -7.52 -3.90
N ALA A 281 9.91 -7.58 -2.61
CA ALA A 281 8.93 -7.77 -1.53
C ALA A 281 7.95 -6.60 -1.44
N ILE A 282 8.42 -5.36 -1.68
CA ILE A 282 7.54 -4.21 -1.83
C ILE A 282 6.62 -4.42 -3.02
N ALA A 283 7.08 -4.74 -4.23
CA ALA A 283 6.18 -4.98 -5.36
C ALA A 283 5.13 -6.08 -5.08
N PHE A 284 5.53 -7.20 -4.46
CA PHE A 284 4.64 -8.31 -4.13
C PHE A 284 3.45 -7.93 -3.22
N HIS A 285 3.55 -6.86 -2.41
CA HIS A 285 2.47 -6.45 -1.50
C HIS A 285 1.14 -6.15 -2.21
N GLY A 286 1.19 -5.76 -3.50
CA GLY A 286 0.02 -5.45 -4.31
C GLY A 286 -0.90 -6.64 -4.54
N ILE A 287 -0.30 -7.79 -4.88
CA ILE A 287 -1.00 -9.07 -5.01
C ILE A 287 -1.65 -9.42 -3.67
N LEU A 288 -0.90 -9.32 -2.57
CA LEU A 288 -1.40 -9.60 -1.23
C LEU A 288 -2.56 -8.68 -0.83
N SER A 289 -2.50 -7.40 -1.18
CA SER A 289 -3.58 -6.43 -0.96
C SER A 289 -4.88 -6.85 -1.65
N THR A 290 -4.79 -7.23 -2.91
CA THR A 290 -5.96 -7.68 -3.68
C THR A 290 -6.52 -9.00 -3.15
N ILE A 291 -5.66 -9.98 -2.87
CA ILE A 291 -6.07 -11.27 -2.31
C ILE A 291 -6.75 -11.06 -0.95
N THR A 292 -6.16 -10.23 -0.09
CA THR A 292 -6.74 -9.93 1.23
C THR A 292 -8.13 -9.32 1.08
N MET A 293 -8.30 -8.33 0.20
CA MET A 293 -9.59 -7.72 -0.11
C MET A 293 -10.64 -8.77 -0.53
N LEU A 294 -10.27 -9.71 -1.42
CA LEU A 294 -11.15 -10.77 -1.87
C LEU A 294 -11.54 -11.75 -0.75
N ILE A 295 -10.61 -12.04 0.18
CA ILE A 295 -10.83 -13.00 1.27
C ILE A 295 -11.64 -12.40 2.41
N VAL A 296 -11.32 -11.18 2.88
CA VAL A 296 -11.87 -10.64 4.12
C VAL A 296 -13.32 -10.20 3.99
N HIS A 297 -13.72 -9.74 2.79
CA HIS A 297 -15.08 -9.30 2.53
C HIS A 297 -15.97 -10.47 2.12
N THR A 298 -16.90 -10.85 2.98
CA THR A 298 -17.86 -11.94 2.72
C THR A 298 -18.51 -11.93 1.33
N PRO A 299 -19.09 -10.81 0.83
CA PRO A 299 -19.69 -10.83 -0.51
C PRO A 299 -18.68 -11.08 -1.62
N TYR A 300 -17.44 -10.60 -1.47
CA TYR A 300 -16.37 -10.81 -2.45
C TYR A 300 -15.86 -12.24 -2.40
N ARG A 301 -15.57 -12.76 -1.21
CA ARG A 301 -15.14 -14.15 -1.01
C ARG A 301 -16.16 -15.14 -1.58
N ASN A 302 -17.44 -14.95 -1.29
CA ASN A 302 -18.51 -15.82 -1.79
C ASN A 302 -18.62 -15.74 -3.32
N ALA A 303 -18.50 -14.55 -3.91
CA ALA A 303 -18.50 -14.39 -5.36
C ALA A 303 -17.28 -15.06 -6.01
N THR A 304 -16.09 -14.90 -5.43
CA THR A 304 -14.85 -15.53 -5.89
C THR A 304 -14.97 -17.05 -5.86
N LEU A 305 -15.37 -17.65 -4.73
CA LEU A 305 -15.56 -19.10 -4.60
C LEU A 305 -16.59 -19.64 -5.60
N SER A 306 -17.69 -18.91 -5.80
CA SER A 306 -18.73 -19.26 -6.77
C SER A 306 -18.21 -19.23 -8.21
N ILE A 307 -17.42 -18.23 -8.60
CA ILE A 307 -16.86 -18.09 -9.95
C ILE A 307 -15.88 -19.23 -10.25
N PHE A 308 -14.99 -19.54 -9.30
CA PHE A 308 -14.01 -20.62 -9.46
C PHE A 308 -14.60 -22.01 -9.20
N ARG A 309 -15.91 -22.12 -9.00
CA ARG A 309 -16.62 -23.38 -8.68
C ARG A 309 -15.94 -24.17 -7.55
N ILE A 310 -15.29 -23.45 -6.64
CA ILE A 310 -14.76 -24.02 -5.40
C ILE A 310 -15.99 -24.20 -4.53
N ASN A 311 -16.70 -25.29 -4.78
CA ASN A 311 -17.87 -25.68 -4.03
C ASN A 311 -17.43 -25.92 -2.58
N SER A 312 -17.64 -24.93 -1.72
CA SER A 312 -18.08 -25.26 -0.37
C SER A 312 -19.41 -25.97 -0.59
N LYS A 313 -19.41 -27.31 -0.47
CA LYS A 313 -20.64 -28.08 -0.32
C LYS A 313 -21.55 -27.28 0.60
N GLN A 314 -22.74 -26.93 0.14
CA GLN A 314 -23.78 -26.40 0.99
C GLN A 314 -24.02 -27.42 2.12
N THR A 315 -23.34 -27.25 3.25
CA THR A 315 -23.92 -27.60 4.54
C THR A 315 -24.96 -26.52 4.80
N GLY A 316 -26.21 -26.87 4.51
CA GLY A 316 -27.35 -26.12 5.04
C GLY A 316 -27.21 -25.95 6.55
N ASN A 317 -27.68 -24.80 7.03
CA ASN A 317 -27.84 -24.41 8.44
C ASN A 317 -26.55 -24.30 9.28
N ASN A 318 -25.94 -23.10 9.26
CA ASN A 318 -25.92 -22.19 10.42
C ASN A 318 -24.88 -21.08 10.19
N SER A 319 -25.34 -19.96 9.64
CA SER A 319 -24.60 -18.70 9.69
C SER A 319 -24.64 -18.10 11.10
N GLN A 320 -24.03 -18.78 12.07
CA GLN A 320 -23.59 -18.24 13.36
C GLN A 320 -22.54 -19.19 13.96
N GLN A 321 -21.25 -18.82 13.93
CA GLN A 321 -20.25 -19.00 15.02
C GLN A 321 -18.82 -18.92 14.48
N ILE A 322 -18.15 -17.80 14.74
CA ILE A 322 -16.68 -17.77 14.88
C ILE A 322 -16.30 -17.63 16.37
N TRP A 323 -17.26 -17.45 17.29
CA TRP A 323 -16.98 -17.46 18.73
C TRP A 323 -18.11 -18.17 19.46
N LYS A 324 -17.87 -19.44 19.80
CA LYS A 324 -18.62 -20.17 20.82
C LYS A 324 -17.63 -20.42 21.96
N THR A 325 -17.49 -19.44 22.83
CA THR A 325 -16.84 -19.65 24.12
C THR A 325 -17.90 -20.26 25.04
N VAL A 326 -17.63 -21.50 25.44
CA VAL A 326 -18.20 -22.34 26.51
C VAL A 326 -19.46 -21.79 27.21
N MET A 327 -20.58 -22.50 27.04
CA MET A 327 -21.82 -22.24 27.77
C MET A 327 -21.66 -22.55 29.26
N GLY A 328 -22.27 -21.68 30.07
CA GLY A 328 -22.57 -21.95 31.47
C GLY A 328 -23.44 -23.19 31.65
N THR A 329 -23.15 -23.91 32.72
CA THR A 329 -23.93 -25.03 33.22
C THR A 329 -25.12 -24.53 34.04
N GLN A 330 -26.28 -25.06 33.65
CA GLN A 330 -27.44 -25.43 34.46
C GLN A 330 -28.30 -24.32 35.08
N ALA A 331 -29.45 -24.12 34.44
CA ALA A 331 -30.71 -23.89 35.11
C ALA A 331 -31.22 -25.21 35.73
N GLN A 332 -31.78 -25.14 36.94
CA GLN A 332 -32.84 -26.04 37.37
C GLN A 332 -33.89 -25.25 38.16
N HIS A 333 -35.09 -25.21 37.58
CA HIS A 333 -36.33 -24.83 38.25
C HIS A 333 -36.68 -25.85 39.36
N SER A 334 -37.21 -25.37 40.49
CA SER A 334 -38.57 -25.72 40.96
C SER A 334 -38.85 -25.19 42.38
N VAL A 335 -39.97 -24.47 42.51
CA VAL A 335 -41.01 -24.56 43.57
C VAL A 335 -40.54 -24.50 45.03
N TRP A 336 -40.84 -23.40 45.72
CA TRP A 336 -41.94 -23.26 46.69
C TRP A 336 -42.42 -21.81 46.71
#